data_AF-A0A350PIL3-F1
#
_entry.id   AF-A0A350PIL3-F1
#
_cell.length_a   1.000
_cell.length_b   1.000
_cell.length_c   1.000
_cell.angle_alpha   90.00
_cell.angle_beta   90.00
_cell.angle_gamma   90.00
#
_symmetry.space_group_name_H-M   'P 1'
#
loop_
_entity.id
_entity.type
_entity.pdbx_description
1 polymer ?
#
loop_
_entity_poly.entity_id
_entity_poly.type
_entity_poly.pdbx_seq_one_letter_code
_entity_poly.pdbx_strand_id
1 'polypeptide(L)'
;TFGSGNFPMKGEYNMIPFFEKCRDHDVIVAIVSQADYDAVDLTKYPAGRAALKAGAIPGGDMTLEAALTKMMFLLAHSDSKEYIETQFQIPMAGELTVDK
;
A
#
# COMPACT_ATOMS: atom_id res chain seq x y z
N THR A 1 -1.68 -8.62 1.14
CA THR A 1 -1.07 -9.40 0.03
C THR A 1 -0.16 -10.49 0.58
N PHE A 2 0.35 -11.40 -0.25
CA PHE A 2 1.23 -12.48 0.20
C PHE A 2 2.66 -11.98 0.45
N GLY A 3 3.21 -12.27 1.64
CA GLY A 3 4.58 -11.92 2.06
C GLY A 3 4.92 -10.47 1.74
N SER A 4 6.04 -10.27 1.04
CA SER A 4 6.58 -8.96 0.64
C SER A 4 5.71 -8.08 -0.28
N GLY A 5 4.47 -8.46 -0.59
CA GLY A 5 3.57 -7.65 -1.43
C GLY A 5 3.05 -8.32 -2.69
N ASN A 6 3.14 -9.66 -2.80
CA ASN A 6 2.77 -10.37 -4.01
C ASN A 6 1.26 -10.64 -4.11
N PHE A 7 0.76 -10.67 -5.34
CA PHE A 7 -0.64 -10.92 -5.69
C PHE A 7 -0.73 -11.53 -7.11
N PRO A 8 -1.87 -12.12 -7.51
CA PRO A 8 -2.01 -12.69 -8.83
C PRO A 8 -1.93 -11.64 -9.95
N MET A 9 -1.08 -11.90 -10.95
CA MET A 9 -0.85 -10.99 -12.09
C MET A 9 -1.35 -11.56 -13.44
N LYS A 10 -1.98 -12.73 -13.44
CA LYS A 10 -2.38 -13.44 -14.67
C LYS A 10 -3.73 -14.11 -14.47
N GLY A 11 -4.40 -14.38 -15.59
CA GLY A 11 -5.71 -15.05 -15.60
C GLY A 11 -6.82 -14.17 -15.05
N GLU A 12 -7.92 -14.82 -14.68
CA GLU A 12 -9.15 -14.17 -14.19
C GLU A 12 -8.95 -13.39 -12.87
N TYR A 13 -7.95 -13.74 -12.07
CA TYR A 13 -7.64 -13.10 -10.78
C TYR A 13 -6.59 -11.98 -10.90
N ASN A 14 -6.21 -11.56 -12.11
CA ASN A 14 -5.22 -10.49 -12.28
C ASN A 14 -5.70 -9.19 -11.62
N MET A 15 -4.96 -8.72 -10.62
CA MET A 15 -5.32 -7.52 -9.86
C MET A 15 -4.84 -6.21 -10.49
N ILE A 16 -3.92 -6.25 -11.47
CA ILE A 16 -3.36 -5.02 -12.08
C ILE A 16 -4.45 -4.11 -12.67
N PRO A 17 -5.44 -4.60 -13.46
CA PRO A 17 -6.49 -3.75 -13.99
C PRO A 17 -7.33 -3.07 -12.91
N PHE A 18 -7.47 -3.73 -11.75
CA PHE A 18 -8.18 -3.13 -10.60
C PHE A 18 -7.38 -1.98 -9.99
N PHE A 19 -6.07 -2.12 -9.81
CA PHE A 19 -5.22 -1.03 -9.31
C PHE A 19 -5.17 0.15 -10.29
N GLU A 20 -5.06 -0.12 -11.59
CA GLU A 20 -5.13 0.92 -12.62
C GLU A 20 -6.46 1.67 -12.56
N LYS A 21 -7.57 0.94 -12.41
CA LYS A 21 -8.89 1.56 -12.23
C LYS A 21 -8.97 2.42 -10.96
N CYS A 22 -8.42 1.96 -9.83
CA CYS A 22 -8.37 2.76 -8.61
C CYS A 22 -7.59 4.07 -8.84
N ARG A 23 -6.41 3.99 -9.47
CA ARG A 23 -5.60 5.17 -9.81
C ARG A 23 -6.37 6.14 -10.70
N ASP A 24 -7.02 5.63 -11.75
CA ASP A 24 -7.76 6.45 -12.72
C ASP A 24 -9.00 7.13 -12.10
N HIS A 25 -9.51 6.60 -10.97
CA HIS A 25 -10.60 7.16 -10.18
C HIS A 25 -10.15 7.92 -8.93
N ASP A 26 -8.86 8.22 -8.82
CA ASP A 26 -8.25 8.90 -7.69
C ASP A 26 -8.42 8.22 -6.33
N VAL A 27 -8.57 6.89 -6.33
CA VAL A 27 -8.66 6.07 -5.13
C VAL A 27 -7.25 5.66 -4.69
N ILE A 28 -6.92 5.93 -3.42
CA ILE A 28 -5.65 5.54 -2.81
C ILE A 28 -5.65 4.05 -2.53
N VAL A 29 -4.58 3.37 -2.92
CA VAL A 29 -4.38 1.93 -2.67
C VAL A 29 -3.10 1.74 -1.86
N ALA A 30 -3.24 1.36 -0.59
CA ALA A 30 -2.13 0.93 0.25
C ALA A 30 -2.03 -0.60 0.29
N ILE A 31 -0.82 -1.14 0.17
CA ILE A 31 -0.56 -2.58 0.23
C ILE A 31 0.18 -2.91 1.53
N VAL A 32 -0.39 -3.83 2.32
CA VAL A 32 0.22 -4.43 3.53
C VAL A 32 0.32 -5.95 3.40
N SER A 33 1.23 -6.56 4.16
CA SER A 33 1.40 -8.01 4.21
C SER A 33 0.23 -8.63 4.97
N GLN A 34 -0.15 -9.85 4.59
CA GLN A 34 -1.08 -10.67 5.38
C GLN A 34 -0.37 -11.47 6.48
N ALA A 35 0.96 -11.49 6.47
CA ALA A 35 1.75 -12.21 7.47
C ALA A 35 1.95 -11.33 8.70
N ASP A 36 1.72 -11.90 9.89
CA ASP A 36 1.75 -11.19 11.17
C ASP A 36 3.11 -10.55 11.49
N TYR A 37 4.19 -11.11 10.97
CA TYR A 37 5.57 -10.68 11.21
C TYR A 37 6.36 -10.56 9.91
N ASP A 38 5.92 -9.69 9.00
CA ASP A 38 6.65 -9.37 7.78
C ASP A 38 6.39 -7.92 7.34
N ALA A 39 7.23 -7.44 6.42
CA ALA A 39 7.08 -6.13 5.81
C ALA A 39 6.86 -6.28 4.31
N VAL A 40 6.03 -5.41 3.73
CA VAL A 40 6.00 -5.30 2.27
C VAL A 40 7.23 -4.55 1.78
N ASP A 41 7.81 -5.04 0.70
CA ASP A 41 8.77 -4.31 -0.11
C ASP A 41 8.39 -4.54 -1.57
N LEU A 42 7.62 -3.57 -2.09
CA LEU A 42 7.07 -3.65 -3.43
C LEU A 42 8.15 -3.54 -4.52
N THR A 43 9.41 -3.22 -4.18
CA THR A 43 10.49 -3.13 -5.16
C THR A 43 11.09 -4.51 -5.49
N LYS A 44 11.01 -5.48 -4.56
CA LYS A 44 11.67 -6.80 -4.68
C LYS A 44 11.18 -7.61 -5.88
N TYR A 45 9.87 -7.73 -6.08
CA TYR A 45 9.29 -8.67 -7.03
C TYR A 45 8.47 -7.99 -8.14
N PRO A 46 8.29 -8.63 -9.32
CA PRO A 46 7.54 -8.06 -10.43
C PRO A 46 6.11 -7.63 -10.08
N ALA A 47 5.42 -8.35 -9.19
CA ALA A 47 4.08 -7.99 -8.74
C ALA A 47 4.07 -6.65 -7.99
N GLY A 48 4.94 -6.49 -7.00
CA GLY A 48 5.08 -5.23 -6.27
C GLY A 48 5.43 -4.07 -7.21
N ARG A 49 6.39 -4.25 -8.13
CA ARG A 49 6.77 -3.20 -9.09
C ARG A 49 5.61 -2.82 -10.02
N ALA A 50 4.80 -3.79 -10.41
CA ALA A 50 3.61 -3.53 -11.20
C ALA A 50 2.53 -2.78 -10.39
N ALA A 51 2.35 -3.08 -9.10
CA ALA A 51 1.47 -2.31 -8.23
C ALA A 51 1.96 -0.86 -8.04
N LEU A 52 3.26 -0.64 -7.83
CA LEU A 52 3.85 0.70 -7.77
C LEU A 52 3.59 1.47 -9.06
N LYS A 53 3.81 0.84 -10.23
CA LYS A 53 3.51 1.44 -11.53
C LYS A 53 2.02 1.75 -11.72
N ALA A 54 1.15 0.95 -11.11
CA ALA A 54 -0.29 1.16 -11.09
C ALA A 54 -0.75 2.18 -10.04
N GLY A 55 0.16 2.79 -9.25
CA GLY A 55 -0.16 3.85 -8.29
C GLY A 55 -0.44 3.38 -6.86
N ALA A 56 -0.16 2.12 -6.53
CA ALA A 56 -0.25 1.66 -5.13
C ALA A 56 0.96 2.10 -4.31
N ILE A 57 0.77 2.31 -3.01
CA ILE A 57 1.83 2.67 -2.05
C ILE A 57 2.13 1.54 -1.07
N PRO A 58 3.40 1.36 -0.64
CA PRO A 58 3.77 0.37 0.35
C PRO A 58 3.35 0.81 1.76
N GLY A 59 2.82 -0.12 2.55
CA GLY A 59 2.58 0.07 3.98
C GLY A 59 3.73 -0.37 4.90
N GLY A 60 4.86 -0.81 4.33
CA GLY A 60 6.01 -1.29 5.09
C GLY A 60 5.65 -2.44 6.03
N ASP A 61 6.02 -2.31 7.31
CA ASP A 61 5.71 -3.25 8.39
C ASP A 61 4.53 -2.84 9.28
N MET A 62 3.69 -1.91 8.81
CA MET A 62 2.42 -1.63 9.49
C MET A 62 1.55 -2.87 9.57
N THR A 63 0.91 -3.08 10.72
CA THR A 63 -0.22 -4.01 10.80
C THR A 63 -1.39 -3.50 9.95
N LEU A 64 -2.33 -4.39 9.62
CA LEU A 64 -3.53 -4.00 8.89
C LEU A 64 -4.33 -2.93 9.66
N GLU A 65 -4.46 -3.09 10.97
CA GLU A 65 -5.20 -2.18 11.85
C GLU A 65 -4.54 -0.80 11.89
N ALA A 66 -3.22 -0.74 11.96
CA ALA A 66 -2.47 0.51 11.94
C ALA A 66 -2.61 1.22 10.59
N ALA A 67 -2.41 0.50 9.48
CA ALA A 67 -2.58 1.03 8.13
C ALA A 67 -4.01 1.54 7.89
N LEU A 68 -5.03 0.78 8.26
CA LEU A 68 -6.43 1.18 8.13
C LEU A 68 -6.73 2.45 8.92
N THR A 69 -6.33 2.47 10.20
CA THR A 69 -6.56 3.61 11.10
C THR A 69 -5.85 4.86 10.60
N LYS A 70 -4.60 4.73 10.17
CA LYS A 70 -3.81 5.83 9.62
C LYS A 70 -4.41 6.38 8.33
N MET A 71 -4.88 5.51 7.43
CA MET A 71 -5.56 5.94 6.20
C MET A 71 -6.84 6.73 6.52
N MET A 72 -7.68 6.22 7.43
CA MET A 72 -8.89 6.93 7.89
C MET A 72 -8.55 8.29 8.51
N PHE A 73 -7.52 8.35 9.35
CA PHE A 73 -7.05 9.59 9.96
C PHE A 73 -6.61 10.60 8.90
N LEU A 74 -5.76 10.21 7.95
CA LEU A 74 -5.25 11.11 6.91
C LEU A 74 -6.37 11.62 5.99
N LEU A 75 -7.29 10.75 5.58
CA LEU A 75 -8.47 11.11 4.79
C LEU A 75 -9.39 12.11 5.50
N ALA A 76 -9.44 12.10 6.83
CA ALA A 76 -10.21 13.07 7.60
C ALA A 76 -9.53 14.45 7.71
N HIS A 77 -8.22 14.55 7.40
CA HIS A 77 -7.41 15.75 7.61
C HIS A 77 -6.91 16.41 6.32
N SER A 78 -7.13 15.80 5.16
CA SER A 78 -6.73 16.36 3.87
C SER A 78 -7.53 15.75 2.73
N ASP A 79 -7.85 16.56 1.73
CA ASP A 79 -8.40 16.09 0.45
C ASP A 79 -7.29 15.89 -0.62
N SER A 80 -6.04 16.29 -0.31
CA SER A 80 -4.92 16.13 -1.23
C SER A 80 -4.41 14.69 -1.20
N LYS A 81 -4.69 13.95 -2.27
CA LYS A 81 -4.20 12.58 -2.45
C LYS A 81 -2.68 12.47 -2.31
N GLU A 82 -1.94 13.34 -2.99
CA GLU A 82 -0.46 13.35 -2.94
C GLU A 82 0.05 13.53 -1.51
N TYR A 83 -0.59 14.44 -0.75
CA TYR A 83 -0.28 14.62 0.66
C TYR A 83 -0.58 13.36 1.48
N ILE A 84 -1.75 12.75 1.30
CA ILE A 84 -2.14 11.54 2.02
C ILE A 84 -1.17 10.39 1.71
N GLU A 85 -0.88 10.14 0.44
CA GLU A 85 0.03 9.07 -0.01
C GLU A 85 1.45 9.27 0.56
N THR A 86 1.90 10.52 0.64
CA THR A 86 3.20 10.88 1.23
C THR A 86 3.19 10.65 2.74
N GLN A 87 2.21 11.19 3.46
CA GLN A 87 2.12 11.06 4.92
C GLN A 87 1.86 9.63 5.40
N PHE A 88 1.14 8.83 4.59
CA PHE A 88 0.92 7.43 4.89
C PHE A 88 2.24 6.65 5.03
N GLN A 89 3.26 7.03 4.28
CA GLN A 89 4.58 6.39 4.26
C GLN A 89 5.58 6.99 5.27
N ILE A 90 5.18 7.99 6.07
CA ILE A 90 6.02 8.62 7.09
C ILE A 90 5.51 8.19 8.48
N PRO A 91 6.33 7.62 9.38
CA PRO A 91 5.86 7.21 10.70
C PRO A 91 5.25 8.37 11.49
N MET A 92 4.13 8.12 12.19
CA MET A 92 3.43 9.12 12.99
C MET A 92 3.38 8.79 14.48
N ALA A 93 3.30 7.50 14.83
CA ALA A 93 3.09 7.02 16.19
C ALA A 93 3.87 5.71 16.48
N GLY A 94 4.88 5.38 15.67
CA GLY A 94 5.67 4.16 15.81
C GLY A 94 5.06 2.94 15.09
N GLU A 95 4.09 3.17 14.21
CA GLU A 95 3.41 2.15 13.43
C GLU A 95 4.21 1.61 12.23
N LEU A 96 5.22 2.38 11.79
CA LEU A 96 6.05 2.09 10.62
C LEU A 96 7.53 2.29 10.97
N THR A 97 8.38 1.37 10.54
CA THR A 97 9.84 1.45 10.67
C THR A 97 10.47 2.13 9.44
N VAL A 98 11.33 3.14 9.64
CA VAL A 98 12.03 3.85 8.53
C VAL A 98 13.27 3.11 8.05
N ASP A 99 14.01 2.49 8.98
CA ASP A 99 15.27 1.77 8.71
C ASP A 99 15.19 0.36 9.29
N LYS A 100 15.29 -0.65 8.41
CA LYS A 100 15.60 -2.04 8.79
C LYS A 100 16.99 -2.42 8.33
#